data_AF-A0A6M0CBC6-F1
#
_entry.id   AF-A0A6M0CBC6-F1
#
_cell.length_a   1.000
_cell.length_b   1.000
_cell.length_c   1.000
_cell.angle_alpha   90.00
_cell.angle_beta   90.00
_cell.angle_gamma   90.00
#
_symmetry.space_group_name_H-M   'P 1'
#
loop_
_entity.id
_entity.type
_entity.pdbx_description
1 polymer ?
#
loop_
_entity_poly.entity_id
_entity_poly.type
_entity_poly.pdbx_seq_one_letter_code
_entity_poly.pdbx_strand_id
1 'polypeptide(L)'
;MASEKRWQEAFDKSQSQLEQLAEEALEEVRQEDAKTSATAKPFWQKIQEIGAKVPREEWEKLPTDFARNFESYMYGVPTEE
;
A
#
# COMPACT_ATOMS: atom_id res chain seq x y z
N MET A 1 47.41 -19.19 -0.80
CA MET A 1 46.61 -19.19 0.45
C MET A 1 46.40 -17.79 1.04
N ALA A 2 47.37 -16.86 1.04
CA ALA A 2 47.17 -15.51 1.60
C ALA A 2 46.31 -14.57 0.74
N SER A 3 46.30 -14.76 -0.57
CA SER A 3 45.54 -13.95 -1.53
C SER A 3 44.03 -14.22 -1.48
N GLU A 4 43.63 -15.45 -1.21
CA GLU A 4 42.22 -15.89 -1.20
C GLU A 4 41.47 -15.39 0.04
N LYS A 5 42.14 -15.36 1.19
CA LYS A 5 41.58 -14.76 2.42
C LYS A 5 41.30 -13.26 2.27
N ARG A 6 42.17 -12.53 1.58
CA ARG A 6 42.01 -11.09 1.33
C ARG A 6 40.80 -10.79 0.44
N TRP A 7 40.48 -11.69 -0.48
CA TRP A 7 39.29 -11.57 -1.32
C TRP A 7 38.02 -11.92 -0.56
N GLN A 8 38.06 -12.91 0.31
CA GLN A 8 36.94 -13.24 1.18
C GLN A 8 36.61 -12.08 2.13
N GLU A 9 37.62 -11.52 2.80
CA GLU A 9 37.45 -10.37 3.69
C GLU A 9 36.91 -9.13 2.95
N ALA A 10 37.37 -8.89 1.71
CA ALA A 10 36.85 -7.82 0.88
C ALA A 10 35.39 -8.04 0.47
N PHE A 11 35.02 -9.29 0.17
CA PHE A 11 33.65 -9.66 -0.16
C PHE A 11 32.72 -9.52 1.04
N ASP A 12 33.11 -10.03 2.20
CA ASP A 12 32.33 -9.93 3.44
C ASP A 12 32.16 -8.47 3.85
N LYS A 13 33.23 -7.66 3.74
CA LYS A 13 33.14 -6.21 3.95
C LYS A 13 32.18 -5.55 2.98
N SER A 14 32.19 -5.96 1.70
CA SER A 14 31.26 -5.45 0.71
C SER A 14 29.81 -5.84 1.04
N GLN A 15 29.58 -7.06 1.51
CA GLN A 15 28.24 -7.50 1.93
C GLN A 15 27.75 -6.68 3.13
N SER A 16 28.58 -6.50 4.17
CA SER A 16 28.21 -5.68 5.32
C SER A 16 27.96 -4.21 4.95
N GLN A 17 28.70 -3.66 3.99
CA GLN A 17 28.45 -2.31 3.47
C GLN A 17 27.10 -2.21 2.75
N LEU A 18 26.74 -3.23 1.97
CA LEU A 18 25.45 -3.29 1.29
C LEU A 18 24.28 -3.42 2.28
N GLU A 19 24.44 -4.23 3.34
CA GLU A 19 23.44 -4.37 4.40
C GLU A 19 23.23 -3.04 5.15
N GLN A 20 24.31 -2.34 5.48
CA GLN A 20 24.22 -1.02 6.12
C GLN A 20 23.49 0.01 5.25
N LEU A 21 23.81 0.06 3.96
CA LEU A 21 23.14 0.95 3.01
C LEU A 21 21.66 0.58 2.82
N ALA A 22 21.33 -0.72 2.82
CA ALA A 22 19.95 -1.18 2.72
C ALA A 22 19.13 -0.80 3.96
N GLU A 23 19.71 -0.93 5.16
CA GLU A 23 19.07 -0.52 6.41
C GLU A 23 18.86 1.00 6.49
N GLU A 24 19.86 1.78 6.07
CA GLU A 24 19.77 3.24 5.96
C GLU A 24 18.66 3.67 4.99
N ALA A 25 18.62 3.09 3.79
CA ALA A 25 17.59 3.40 2.79
C ALA A 25 16.18 3.02 3.26
N LEU A 26 16.03 1.92 4.00
CA LEU A 26 14.74 1.50 4.54
C LEU A 26 14.24 2.44 5.64
N GLU A 27 15.16 2.96 6.46
CA GLU A 27 14.83 3.95 7.49
C GLU A 27 14.52 5.33 6.88
N GLU A 28 15.18 5.73 5.80
CA GLU A 28 14.81 6.94 5.04
C GLU A 28 13.38 6.87 4.50
N VAL A 29 13.04 5.77 3.83
CA VAL A 29 11.67 5.53 3.31
C VAL A 29 10.65 5.54 4.46
N ARG A 30 10.97 4.87 5.57
CA ARG A 30 10.10 4.85 6.75
C ARG A 30 9.86 6.24 7.34
N GLN A 31 10.89 7.08 7.39
CA GLN A 31 10.75 8.46 7.87
C GLN A 31 9.95 9.34 6.92
N GLU A 32 10.08 9.12 5.61
CA GLU A 32 9.29 9.82 4.59
C GLU A 32 7.80 9.41 4.66
N ASP A 33 7.51 8.12 4.80
CA ASP A 33 6.15 7.60 5.04
C ASP A 33 5.56 8.13 6.35
N ALA A 34 6.34 8.20 7.43
CA ALA A 34 5.89 8.77 8.70
C ALA A 34 5.54 10.26 8.58
N LYS A 35 6.34 11.04 7.83
CA LYS A 35 6.09 12.48 7.60
C LYS A 35 4.83 12.71 6.76
N THR A 36 4.63 11.91 5.71
CA THR A 36 3.47 12.04 4.81
C THR A 36 2.18 11.51 5.43
N SER A 37 2.23 10.38 6.15
CA SER A 37 1.07 9.79 6.82
C SER A 37 0.57 10.61 8.02
N ALA A 38 1.45 11.32 8.73
CA ALA A 38 1.04 12.15 9.86
C ALA A 38 0.19 13.36 9.46
N THR A 39 0.35 13.87 8.24
CA THR A 39 -0.33 15.08 7.76
C THR A 39 -1.49 14.77 6.80
N ALA A 40 -1.42 13.65 6.08
CA ALA A 40 -2.44 13.27 5.13
C ALA A 40 -3.56 12.45 5.80
N LYS A 41 -4.81 12.90 5.64
CA LYS A 41 -5.97 12.07 5.98
C LYS A 41 -5.92 10.76 5.20
N PRO A 42 -6.16 9.60 5.84
CA PRO A 42 -6.25 8.34 5.14
C PRO A 42 -7.28 8.38 4.01
N PHE A 43 -7.04 7.62 2.94
CA PHE A 43 -7.93 7.59 1.77
C PHE A 43 -9.39 7.24 2.14
N TRP A 44 -9.59 6.29 3.05
CA TRP A 44 -10.90 5.89 3.57
C TRP A 44 -11.64 7.04 4.27
N GLN A 45 -10.93 7.95 4.91
CA GLN A 45 -11.54 9.12 5.54
C GLN A 45 -12.14 10.06 4.48
N LYS A 46 -11.51 10.18 3.30
CA LYS A 46 -12.10 10.92 2.17
C LYS A 46 -13.39 10.25 1.67
N ILE A 47 -13.43 8.92 1.62
CA ILE A 47 -14.64 8.17 1.25
C ILE A 47 -15.76 8.45 2.26
N GLN A 48 -15.47 8.46 3.57
CA GLN A 48 -16.46 8.79 4.60
C GLN A 48 -16.94 10.24 4.48
N GLU A 49 -16.04 11.20 4.24
CA GLU A 49 -16.39 12.61 4.04
C GLU A 49 -17.30 12.83 2.82
N ILE A 50 -17.08 12.07 1.74
CA ILE A 50 -17.96 12.07 0.56
C ILE A 50 -19.30 11.42 0.92
N GLY A 51 -19.27 10.26 1.57
CA GLY A 51 -20.48 9.52 1.91
C GLY A 51 -21.41 10.27 2.86
N ALA A 52 -20.86 11.08 3.76
CA ALA A 52 -21.63 11.95 4.66
C ALA A 52 -22.41 13.06 3.94
N LYS A 53 -22.02 13.41 2.70
CA LYS A 53 -22.75 14.40 1.87
C LYS A 53 -23.91 13.77 1.10
N VAL A 54 -23.96 12.45 1.02
CA VAL A 54 -24.99 11.71 0.27
C VAL A 54 -26.17 11.43 1.21
N PRO A 55 -27.40 11.86 0.85
CA PRO A 55 -28.60 11.59 1.64
C PRO A 55 -28.88 10.10 1.81
N ARG A 56 -29.59 9.73 2.88
CA ARG A 56 -29.89 8.33 3.21
C ARG A 56 -30.75 7.66 2.13
N GLU A 57 -31.63 8.43 1.51
CA GLU A 57 -32.52 7.99 0.44
C GLU A 57 -31.73 7.49 -0.79
N GLU A 58 -30.55 8.05 -1.06
CA GLU A 58 -29.67 7.58 -2.14
C GLU A 58 -28.91 6.31 -1.76
N TRP A 59 -28.55 6.16 -0.48
CA TRP A 59 -27.94 4.92 0.03
C TRP A 59 -28.90 3.73 -0.04
N GLU A 60 -30.19 3.96 0.16
CA GLU A 60 -31.24 2.93 0.11
C GLU A 60 -31.54 2.45 -1.31
N LYS A 61 -31.17 3.21 -2.34
CA LYS A 61 -31.29 2.78 -3.74
C LYS A 61 -30.18 1.80 -4.16
N LEU A 62 -29.11 1.70 -3.37
CA LEU A 62 -28.01 0.81 -3.71
C LEU A 62 -28.37 -0.65 -3.43
N PRO A 63 -27.96 -1.57 -4.31
CA PRO A 63 -28.20 -2.99 -4.12
C PRO A 63 -27.38 -3.53 -2.93
N THR A 64 -28.00 -4.38 -2.12
CA THR A 64 -27.37 -5.00 -0.94
C THR A 64 -26.26 -5.99 -1.30
N ASP A 65 -26.27 -6.47 -2.55
CA ASP A 65 -25.41 -7.49 -3.12
C ASP A 65 -24.43 -6.91 -4.15
N PHE A 66 -24.15 -5.60 -4.10
CA PHE A 66 -23.26 -4.90 -5.03
C PHE A 66 -21.90 -5.59 -5.23
N ALA A 67 -21.30 -6.16 -4.18
CA ALA A 67 -20.02 -6.85 -4.26
C ALA A 67 -20.11 -8.19 -5.04
N ARG A 68 -21.27 -8.85 -5.01
CA ARG A 68 -21.54 -10.13 -5.70
C ARG A 68 -21.89 -9.88 -7.16
N ASN A 69 -22.75 -8.91 -7.42
CA ASN A 69 -23.29 -8.60 -8.74
C ASN A 69 -22.68 -7.34 -9.37
N PHE A 70 -21.42 -7.02 -9.02
CA PHE A 70 -20.73 -5.81 -9.48
C PHE A 70 -20.74 -5.67 -11.00
N GLU A 71 -20.44 -6.76 -11.70
CA GLU A 71 -20.42 -6.75 -13.17
C GLU A 71 -21.80 -6.42 -13.75
N SER A 72 -22.88 -6.92 -13.13
CA SER A 72 -24.25 -6.65 -13.56
C SER A 72 -24.57 -5.16 -13.44
N TYR A 73 -24.20 -4.53 -12.32
CA TYR A 73 -24.49 -3.12 -12.11
C TYR A 73 -23.61 -2.17 -12.94
N MET A 74 -22.36 -2.57 -13.25
CA MET A 74 -21.44 -1.74 -14.03
C MET A 74 -21.58 -1.92 -15.54
N TYR A 75 -21.90 -3.13 -15.98
CA TYR A 75 -21.85 -3.51 -17.40
C TYR A 75 -23.17 -4.09 -17.93
N GLY A 76 -24.19 -4.26 -17.07
CA GLY A 76 -25.51 -4.75 -17.49
C GLY A 76 -25.55 -6.24 -17.80
N VAL A 77 -24.59 -7.03 -17.31
CA VAL A 77 -24.62 -8.50 -17.45
C VAL A 77 -25.70 -9.11 -16.53
N PRO A 78 -26.23 -10.31 -16.82
CA PRO A 78 -27.20 -10.97 -15.94
C PRO A 78 -26.63 -11.20 -14.53
N THR A 79 -27.44 -10.99 -13.49
CA THR A 79 -27.06 -11.28 -12.10
C THR A 79 -26.97 -12.78 -11.85
N GLU A 80 -26.02 -13.20 -11.02
CA GLU A 80 -25.99 -14.55 -10.47
C GLU A 80 -26.95 -14.63 -9.26
N GLU A 81 -27.94 -15.53 -9.32
CA GLU A 81 -28.91 -15.80 -8.23
C GLU A 81 -28.26 -16.37 -6.96
#